data_AF-A0A7L9UJS4-F1
#
_entry.id   AF-A0A7L9UJS4-F1
#
_cell.length_a   1.000
_cell.length_b   1.000
_cell.length_c   1.000
_cell.angle_alpha   90.00
_cell.angle_beta   90.00
_cell.angle_gamma   90.00
#
_symmetry.space_group_name_H-M   'P 1'
#
loop_
_entity.id
_entity.type
_entity.pdbx_description
1 polymer ?
#
loop_
_entity_poly.entity_id
_entity_poly.type
_entity_poly.pdbx_seq_one_letter_code
_entity_poly.pdbx_strand_id
1 'polypeptide(L)'
;MNNEIQRFEFEGAALRTLTDENGEPWFVAKDVCDILGHSNVSMALDRLDDDERSKFNLGRQGETNIVNEAGLYSLVLGSRKPEAHEFKRWVTHEVLPSIRRHGAYMTESTLEKAVTEPDFLIRLATQIKQERAEKEKAQAQVERMRPKALFADAVETSKTSILVGDLAKVLKGNGVDIGGTRLFAWLRDNGWLMKTGSSRNMPTQKSMELGLFEIKETTVVHSDGHTTINKTPKVTGKGQTFFVNKFLRHREITQ
;
A
#
# COMPACT_ATOMS: atom_id res chain seq x y z
N MET A 1 -2.65 -2.87 5.57
CA MET A 1 -3.35 -3.19 6.84
C MET A 1 -2.47 -4.16 7.62
N ASN A 2 -2.19 -3.89 8.90
CA ASN A 2 -1.45 -4.84 9.74
C ASN A 2 -2.35 -6.04 10.05
N ASN A 3 -1.82 -7.25 9.94
CA ASN A 3 -2.57 -8.48 10.13
C ASN A 3 -2.64 -8.92 11.61
N GLU A 4 -2.29 -8.01 12.53
CA GLU A 4 -2.34 -8.24 13.97
C GLU A 4 -3.77 -8.00 14.47
N ILE A 5 -4.52 -9.10 14.64
CA ILE A 5 -5.89 -9.04 15.17
C ILE A 5 -5.83 -8.92 16.69
N GLN A 6 -6.24 -7.76 17.22
CA GLN A 6 -6.45 -7.59 18.65
C GLN A 6 -7.84 -8.13 19.02
N ARG A 7 -7.92 -8.88 20.13
CA ARG A 7 -9.19 -9.42 20.65
C ARG A 7 -9.52 -8.73 21.95
N PHE A 8 -10.70 -8.12 22.01
CA PHE A 8 -11.28 -7.56 23.22
C PHE A 8 -12.44 -8.44 23.67
N GLU A 9 -12.58 -8.67 24.98
CA GLU A 9 -13.76 -9.34 25.54
C GLU A 9 -14.70 -8.28 26.14
N PHE A 10 -15.96 -8.30 25.72
CA PHE A 10 -17.02 -7.46 26.26
C PHE A 10 -18.16 -8.38 26.71
N GLU A 11 -18.41 -8.46 28.03
CA GLU A 11 -19.49 -9.29 28.61
C GLU A 11 -19.52 -10.75 28.12
N GLY A 12 -18.34 -11.33 27.87
CA GLY A 12 -18.19 -12.71 27.37
C GLY A 12 -18.31 -12.87 25.85
N ALA A 13 -18.52 -11.78 25.11
CA ALA A 13 -18.44 -11.74 23.65
C ALA A 13 -17.07 -11.22 23.18
N ALA A 14 -16.46 -11.92 22.21
CA ALA A 14 -15.17 -11.54 21.66
C ALA A 14 -15.34 -10.57 20.49
N LEU A 15 -14.70 -9.40 20.58
CA LEU A 15 -14.62 -8.39 19.54
C LEU A 15 -13.23 -8.40 18.91
N ARG A 16 -13.14 -8.77 17.63
CA ARG A 16 -11.90 -8.68 16.86
C ARG A 16 -11.74 -7.29 16.24
N THR A 17 -10.56 -6.72 16.45
CA THR A 17 -10.15 -5.42 15.92
C THR A 17 -8.88 -5.57 15.09
N LEU A 18 -8.83 -4.86 13.98
CA LEU A 18 -7.72 -4.73 13.05
C LEU A 18 -7.26 -3.29 13.07
N THR A 19 -5.99 -3.05 12.76
CA THR A 19 -5.46 -1.69 12.63
C THR A 19 -4.97 -1.48 11.21
N ASP A 20 -5.44 -0.41 10.57
CA ASP A 20 -5.01 -0.04 9.23
C ASP A 20 -3.60 0.58 9.22
N GLU A 21 -3.13 0.99 8.05
CA GLU A 21 -1.80 1.62 7.88
C GLU A 21 -1.72 3.04 8.47
N ASN A 22 -2.88 3.67 8.73
CA ASN A 22 -2.99 5.00 9.31
C ASN A 22 -3.13 4.96 10.85
N GLY A 23 -3.19 3.76 11.43
CA GLY A 23 -3.43 3.54 12.85
C GLY A 23 -4.91 3.58 13.24
N GLU A 24 -5.83 3.58 12.27
CA GLU A 24 -7.27 3.61 12.50
C GLU A 24 -7.80 2.20 12.79
N PRO A 25 -8.69 2.05 13.80
CA PRO A 25 -9.26 0.76 14.16
C PRO A 25 -10.38 0.36 13.20
N TRP A 26 -10.38 -0.92 12.83
CA TRP A 26 -11.43 -1.58 12.07
C TRP A 26 -11.96 -2.77 12.87
N PHE A 27 -13.27 -2.91 12.96
CA PHE A 27 -13.93 -3.91 13.79
C PHE A 27 -14.60 -4.96 12.91
N VAL A 28 -14.53 -6.24 13.29
CA VAL A 28 -15.24 -7.29 12.56
C VAL A 28 -16.74 -7.13 12.75
N ALA A 29 -17.46 -6.87 11.66
CA ALA A 29 -18.88 -6.51 11.68
C ALA A 29 -19.75 -7.60 12.29
N LYS A 30 -19.38 -8.87 12.07
CA LYS A 30 -20.09 -10.01 12.66
C LYS A 30 -20.06 -9.97 14.18
N ASP A 31 -18.87 -9.77 14.76
CA ASP A 31 -18.68 -9.72 16.21
C ASP A 31 -19.48 -8.55 16.81
N VAL A 32 -19.43 -7.39 16.16
CA VAL A 32 -20.21 -6.19 16.55
C VAL A 32 -21.71 -6.49 16.51
N CYS A 33 -22.22 -7.09 15.44
CA CYS A 33 -23.62 -7.44 15.30
C CYS A 33 -24.07 -8.47 16.35
N ASP A 34 -23.25 -9.48 16.62
CA ASP A 34 -23.52 -10.51 17.62
C ASP A 34 -23.62 -9.87 19.02
N ILE A 35 -22.71 -8.94 19.36
CA ILE A 35 -22.75 -8.16 20.62
C ILE A 35 -24.01 -7.30 20.71
N LEU A 36 -24.37 -6.61 19.62
CA LEU A 36 -25.54 -5.72 19.55
C LEU A 36 -26.88 -6.47 19.42
N GLY A 37 -26.87 -7.79 19.23
CA GLY A 37 -28.06 -8.61 19.04
C GLY A 37 -28.70 -8.46 17.66
N HIS A 38 -27.94 -8.04 16.64
CA HIS A 38 -28.39 -7.99 15.26
C HIS A 38 -28.32 -9.39 14.62
N SER A 39 -29.48 -9.99 14.36
CA SER A 39 -29.59 -11.33 13.76
C SER A 39 -29.14 -11.39 12.30
N ASN A 40 -29.15 -10.26 11.58
CA ASN A 40 -28.75 -10.19 10.17
C ASN A 40 -27.68 -9.11 9.97
N VAL A 41 -26.42 -9.54 9.88
CA VAL A 41 -25.25 -8.69 9.67
C VAL A 41 -25.36 -7.91 8.36
N SER A 42 -25.81 -8.54 7.27
CA SER A 42 -25.93 -7.86 5.96
C SER A 42 -26.93 -6.71 6.01
N MET A 43 -28.09 -6.89 6.64
CA MET A 43 -29.06 -5.81 6.82
C MET A 43 -28.57 -4.68 7.73
N ALA A 44 -27.73 -5.00 8.72
CA ALA A 44 -27.12 -4.00 9.58
C ALA A 44 -26.11 -3.17 8.80
N LEU A 45 -25.29 -3.84 7.97
CA LEU A 45 -24.29 -3.20 7.12
C LEU A 45 -24.90 -2.39 5.98
N ASP A 46 -26.04 -2.78 5.41
CA ASP A 46 -26.73 -2.04 4.34
C ASP A 46 -27.15 -0.62 4.76
N ARG A 47 -27.25 -0.36 6.07
CA ARG A 47 -27.58 0.96 6.62
C ARG A 47 -26.38 1.89 6.74
N LEU A 48 -25.17 1.34 6.62
CA LEU A 48 -23.93 2.08 6.69
C LEU A 48 -23.60 2.67 5.32
N ASP A 49 -22.90 3.79 5.33
CA ASP A 49 -22.36 4.38 4.11
C ASP A 49 -21.18 3.53 3.57
N ASP A 50 -20.86 3.70 2.29
CA ASP A 50 -19.84 2.89 1.61
C ASP A 50 -18.43 3.08 2.21
N ASP A 51 -18.15 4.22 2.85
CA ASP A 51 -16.89 4.54 3.53
C ASP A 51 -16.82 4.01 4.97
N GLU A 52 -17.95 3.61 5.55
CA GLU A 52 -18.04 3.07 6.92
C GLU A 52 -17.81 1.55 7.00
N ARG A 53 -17.85 0.87 5.85
CA ARG A 53 -17.74 -0.59 5.75
C ARG A 53 -16.71 -1.00 4.71
N SER A 54 -16.05 -2.13 4.95
CA SER A 54 -15.12 -2.72 3.98
C SER A 54 -15.09 -4.24 4.11
N LYS A 55 -14.35 -4.88 3.22
CA LYS A 55 -14.10 -6.32 3.24
C LYS A 55 -12.63 -6.58 3.51
N PHE A 56 -12.36 -7.54 4.38
CA PHE A 56 -11.00 -7.94 4.74
C PHE A 56 -10.86 -9.46 4.76
N ASN A 57 -9.77 -9.96 4.19
CA ASN A 57 -9.49 -11.39 4.13
C ASN A 57 -8.66 -11.82 5.36
N LEU A 58 -9.27 -12.59 6.27
CA LEU A 58 -8.61 -13.15 7.46
C LEU A 58 -7.78 -14.42 7.13
N GLY A 59 -7.34 -14.57 5.89
CA GLY A 59 -6.59 -15.73 5.42
C GLY A 59 -7.46 -16.99 5.39
N ARG A 60 -7.18 -17.95 6.28
CA ARG A 60 -7.89 -19.25 6.32
C ARG A 60 -9.39 -19.15 6.60
N GLN A 61 -9.84 -18.05 7.23
CA GLN A 61 -11.26 -17.83 7.52
C GLN A 61 -12.02 -17.15 6.38
N GLY A 62 -11.34 -16.76 5.29
CA GLY A 62 -11.96 -16.12 4.14
C GLY A 62 -12.20 -14.61 4.33
N GLU A 63 -12.99 -14.05 3.42
CA GLU A 63 -13.36 -12.64 3.39
C GLU A 63 -14.46 -12.34 4.43
N THR A 64 -14.25 -11.33 5.27
CA THR A 64 -15.22 -10.87 6.27
C THR A 64 -15.52 -9.40 6.09
N ASN A 65 -16.71 -8.98 6.54
CA ASN A 65 -17.06 -7.57 6.58
C ASN A 65 -16.47 -6.94 7.84
N ILE A 66 -15.87 -5.77 7.67
CA ILE A 66 -15.32 -4.94 8.74
C ILE A 66 -15.97 -3.55 8.68
N VAL A 67 -16.06 -2.89 9.82
CA VAL A 67 -16.57 -1.52 9.95
C VAL A 67 -15.52 -0.64 10.62
N ASN A 68 -15.42 0.61 10.20
CA ASN A 68 -14.57 1.57 10.88
C ASN A 68 -15.28 2.10 12.15
N GLU A 69 -14.64 3.04 12.84
CA GLU A 69 -15.21 3.64 14.07
C GLU A 69 -16.53 4.38 13.81
N ALA A 70 -16.66 5.08 12.68
CA ALA A 70 -17.91 5.76 12.30
C ALA A 70 -19.06 4.75 12.11
N GLY A 71 -18.82 3.67 11.35
CA GLY A 71 -19.78 2.60 11.15
C GLY A 71 -20.17 1.88 12.45
N LEU A 72 -19.20 1.67 13.36
CA LEU A 72 -19.47 1.15 14.69
C LEU A 72 -20.44 2.06 15.46
N TYR A 73 -20.22 3.37 15.46
CA TYR A 73 -21.13 4.32 16.11
C TYR A 73 -22.52 4.33 15.47
N SER A 74 -22.61 4.29 14.14
CA SER A 74 -23.88 4.17 13.41
C SER A 74 -24.67 2.93 13.85
N LEU A 75 -24.02 1.78 14.01
CA LEU A 75 -24.63 0.55 14.52
C LEU A 75 -25.08 0.66 15.98
N VAL A 76 -24.22 1.19 16.86
CA VAL A 76 -24.52 1.34 18.30
C VAL A 76 -25.69 2.30 18.51
N LEU A 77 -25.70 3.46 17.84
CA LEU A 77 -26.75 4.47 17.98
C LEU A 77 -28.11 4.03 17.41
N GLY A 78 -28.10 3.09 16.45
CA GLY A 78 -29.27 2.44 15.87
C GLY A 78 -29.75 1.19 16.63
N SER A 79 -28.98 0.70 17.59
CA SER A 79 -29.31 -0.51 18.36
C SER A 79 -30.45 -0.27 19.35
N ARG A 80 -31.20 -1.34 19.64
CA ARG A 80 -32.30 -1.37 20.62
C ARG A 80 -31.90 -2.04 21.94
N LYS A 81 -30.64 -2.47 22.07
CA LYS A 81 -30.14 -3.12 23.28
C LYS A 81 -30.05 -2.10 24.44
N PRO A 82 -30.36 -2.48 25.69
CA PRO A 82 -30.28 -1.56 26.83
C PRO A 82 -28.89 -0.92 27.00
N GLU A 83 -27.82 -1.67 26.80
CA GLU A 83 -26.43 -1.22 26.95
C GLU A 83 -26.08 -0.17 25.87
N ALA A 84 -26.55 -0.39 24.64
CA ALA A 84 -26.39 0.58 23.56
C ALA A 84 -27.21 1.86 23.80
N HIS A 85 -28.37 1.73 24.47
CA HIS A 85 -29.17 2.88 24.88
C HIS A 85 -28.47 3.71 25.97
N GLU A 86 -27.78 3.09 26.91
CA GLU A 86 -26.96 3.79 27.91
C GLU A 86 -25.82 4.58 27.25
N PHE A 87 -25.06 3.94 26.35
CA PHE A 87 -24.02 4.61 25.57
C PHE A 87 -24.58 5.79 24.77
N LYS A 88 -25.67 5.57 24.03
CA LYS A 88 -26.36 6.62 23.26
C LYS A 88 -26.77 7.78 24.15
N ARG A 89 -27.31 7.52 25.34
CA ARG A 89 -27.73 8.55 26.29
C ARG A 89 -26.54 9.35 26.79
N TRP A 90 -25.46 8.68 27.18
CA TRP A 90 -24.21 9.33 27.59
C TRP A 90 -23.65 10.24 26.49
N VAL A 91 -23.52 9.74 25.25
CA VAL A 91 -23.04 10.55 24.12
C VAL A 91 -23.93 11.76 23.87
N THR A 92 -25.26 11.59 23.87
CA THR A 92 -26.21 12.65 23.50
C THR A 92 -26.46 13.68 24.60
N HIS A 93 -26.36 13.31 25.87
CA HIS A 93 -26.68 14.19 27.00
C HIS A 93 -25.44 14.78 27.68
N GLU A 94 -24.28 14.13 27.53
CA GLU A 94 -23.05 14.54 28.21
C GLU A 94 -21.97 14.96 27.20
N VAL A 95 -21.53 14.04 26.34
CA VAL A 95 -20.39 14.27 25.43
C VAL A 95 -20.69 15.37 24.41
N LEU A 96 -21.72 15.20 23.58
CA LEU A 96 -22.05 16.18 22.53
C LEU A 96 -22.42 17.56 23.10
N PRO A 97 -23.23 17.67 24.17
CA PRO A 97 -23.48 18.97 24.79
C PRO A 97 -22.23 19.62 25.38
N SER A 98 -21.30 18.84 25.93
CA SER A 98 -20.02 19.35 26.44
C SER A 98 -19.15 19.89 25.31
N ILE A 99 -18.97 19.13 24.22
CA ILE A 99 -18.24 19.59 23.03
C ILE A 99 -18.88 20.86 22.46
N ARG A 100 -20.21 20.91 22.33
CA ARG A 100 -20.93 22.09 21.81
C ARG A 100 -20.73 23.33 22.68
N ARG A 101 -20.68 23.19 24.01
CA ARG A 101 -20.56 24.33 24.94
C ARG A 101 -19.12 24.77 25.18
N HIS A 102 -18.19 23.83 25.28
CA HIS A 102 -16.82 24.07 25.73
C HIS A 102 -15.77 23.83 24.63
N GLY A 103 -16.17 23.32 23.47
CA GLY A 103 -15.27 22.98 22.36
C GLY A 103 -14.53 21.64 22.51
N ALA A 104 -14.65 20.96 23.65
CA ALA A 104 -13.99 19.69 23.93
C ALA A 104 -14.77 18.85 24.95
N TYR A 105 -14.49 17.55 24.97
CA TYR A 105 -14.88 16.64 26.04
C TYR A 105 -13.61 16.06 26.68
N MET A 106 -13.54 16.06 28.00
CA MET A 106 -12.43 15.51 28.79
C MET A 106 -13.01 14.64 29.90
N THR A 107 -12.34 13.54 30.21
CA THR A 107 -12.69 12.76 31.42
C THR A 107 -12.40 13.59 32.66
N GLU A 108 -13.12 13.32 33.76
CA GLU A 108 -12.93 14.03 35.03
C GLU A 108 -11.46 13.97 35.50
N SER A 109 -10.83 12.81 35.39
CA SER A 109 -9.40 12.61 35.68
C SER A 109 -8.45 13.44 34.81
N THR A 110 -8.81 13.70 33.55
CA THR A 110 -8.02 14.54 32.63
C THR A 110 -8.25 16.01 32.94
N LEU A 111 -9.49 16.38 33.31
CA LEU A 111 -9.84 17.73 33.73
C LEU A 111 -9.11 18.10 35.02
N GLU A 112 -9.10 17.20 36.01
CA GLU A 112 -8.35 17.36 37.26
C GLU A 112 -6.87 17.57 36.98
N LYS A 113 -6.25 16.73 36.15
CA LYS A 113 -4.85 16.90 35.73
C LYS A 113 -4.64 18.22 35.01
N ALA A 114 -5.54 18.63 34.12
CA ALA A 114 -5.40 19.91 33.42
C ALA A 114 -5.49 21.12 34.37
N VAL A 115 -6.23 21.01 35.48
CA VAL A 115 -6.36 22.05 36.50
C VAL A 115 -5.22 22.01 37.50
N THR A 116 -4.75 20.83 37.89
CA THR A 116 -3.69 20.64 38.90
C THR A 116 -2.28 20.73 38.34
N GLU A 117 -2.08 20.36 37.07
CA GLU A 117 -0.81 20.43 36.35
C GLU A 117 -0.90 21.49 35.23
N PRO A 118 -0.39 22.71 35.44
CA PRO A 118 -0.43 23.79 34.44
C PRO A 118 0.23 23.40 33.11
N ASP A 119 1.26 22.56 33.16
CA ASP A 119 2.04 22.13 31.98
C ASP A 119 1.40 20.94 31.24
N PHE A 120 0.37 20.29 31.80
CA PHE A 120 -0.26 19.12 31.18
C PHE A 120 -0.80 19.44 29.78
N LEU A 121 -1.53 20.56 29.67
CA LEU A 121 -2.10 21.00 28.39
C LEU A 121 -1.01 21.39 27.38
N ILE A 122 0.10 21.98 27.84
CA ILE A 122 1.24 22.34 26.98
C ILE A 122 1.90 21.08 26.42
N ARG A 123 2.13 20.08 27.27
CA ARG A 123 2.69 18.78 26.87
C ARG A 123 1.78 18.08 25.86
N LEU A 124 0.48 18.01 26.14
CA LEU A 124 -0.50 17.39 25.25
C LEU A 124 -0.55 18.09 23.88
N ALA A 125 -0.59 19.43 23.85
CA ALA A 125 -0.57 20.18 22.61
C ALA A 125 0.72 19.98 21.81
N THR A 126 1.86 19.90 22.50
CA THR A 126 3.17 19.66 21.87
C THR A 126 3.23 18.27 21.24
N GLN A 127 2.72 17.25 21.95
CA GLN A 127 2.65 15.88 21.43
C GLN A 127 1.77 15.81 20.17
N ILE A 128 0.55 16.39 20.21
CA ILE A 128 -0.36 16.41 19.05
C ILE A 128 0.31 17.11 17.85
N LYS A 129 1.05 18.20 18.09
CA LYS A 129 1.78 18.91 17.03
C LYS A 129 2.89 18.04 16.42
N GLN A 130 3.62 17.29 17.25
CA GLN A 130 4.67 16.38 16.80
C GLN A 130 4.08 15.23 15.98
N GLU A 131 3.02 14.58 16.47
CA GLU A 131 2.32 13.50 15.77
C GLU A 131 1.81 13.95 14.39
N ARG A 132 1.24 15.16 14.28
CA ARG A 132 0.83 15.72 12.99
C ARG A 132 2.00 15.93 12.03
N ALA A 133 3.11 16.48 12.52
CA ALA A 133 4.30 16.72 11.70
C ALA A 133 4.94 15.40 11.24
N GLU A 134 4.90 14.36 12.07
CA GLU A 134 5.36 13.02 11.71
C GLU A 134 4.45 12.36 10.68
N LYS A 135 3.12 12.43 10.86
CA LYS A 135 2.15 11.93 9.88
C LYS A 135 2.32 12.61 8.52
N GLU A 136 2.49 13.94 8.49
CA GLU A 136 2.70 14.69 7.25
C GLU A 136 4.00 14.27 6.54
N LYS A 137 5.11 14.12 7.29
CA LYS A 137 6.38 13.63 6.73
C LYS A 137 6.27 12.20 6.19
N ALA A 138 5.59 11.33 6.92
CA ALA A 138 5.36 9.94 6.51
C ALA A 138 4.51 9.88 5.23
N GLN A 139 3.43 10.66 5.17
CA GLN A 139 2.58 10.76 3.98
C GLN A 139 3.37 11.30 2.78
N ALA A 140 4.14 12.38 2.95
CA ALA A 140 4.99 12.93 1.89
C ALA A 140 6.03 11.90 1.39
N GLN A 141 6.59 11.09 2.28
CA GLN A 141 7.52 10.03 1.91
C GLN A 141 6.82 8.89 1.15
N VAL A 142 5.62 8.48 1.59
CA VAL A 142 4.79 7.50 0.87
C VAL A 142 4.47 8.00 -0.53
N GLU A 143 4.02 9.26 -0.68
CA GLU A 143 3.73 9.85 -2.00
C GLU A 143 4.97 9.90 -2.91
N ARG A 144 6.15 10.23 -2.35
CA ARG A 144 7.41 10.20 -3.10
C ARG A 144 7.81 8.78 -3.54
N MET A 145 7.50 7.76 -2.74
CA MET A 145 7.84 6.36 -3.03
C MET A 145 6.78 5.65 -3.89
N ARG A 146 5.53 6.12 -3.89
CA ARG A 146 4.39 5.57 -4.64
C ARG A 146 4.67 5.33 -6.13
N PRO A 147 5.28 6.26 -6.90
CA PRO A 147 5.60 5.98 -8.30
C PRO A 147 6.72 4.94 -8.48
N LYS A 148 7.63 4.80 -7.51
CA LYS A 148 8.69 3.77 -7.55
C LYS A 148 8.15 2.38 -7.23
N ALA A 149 7.22 2.27 -6.27
CA ALA A 149 6.63 1.01 -5.83
C ALA A 149 5.65 0.45 -6.86
N LEU A 150 4.72 1.27 -7.36
CA LEU A 150 3.72 0.83 -8.35
C LEU A 150 4.34 0.26 -9.63
N PHE A 151 5.52 0.74 -10.02
CA PHE A 151 6.19 0.28 -11.24
C PHE A 151 7.07 -0.95 -11.01
N ALA A 152 7.72 -1.08 -9.85
CA ALA A 152 8.46 -2.30 -9.50
C ALA A 152 7.51 -3.52 -9.51
N ASP A 153 6.31 -3.38 -8.93
CA ASP A 153 5.30 -4.43 -8.91
C ASP A 153 4.71 -4.73 -10.30
N ALA A 154 4.44 -3.70 -11.12
CA ALA A 154 3.89 -3.86 -12.46
C ALA A 154 4.85 -4.56 -13.44
N VAL A 155 6.16 -4.36 -13.28
CA VAL A 155 7.18 -5.03 -14.10
C VAL A 155 7.47 -6.44 -13.59
N GLU A 156 7.48 -6.66 -12.28
CA GLU A 156 7.66 -7.98 -11.68
C GLU A 156 6.53 -8.96 -12.04
N THR A 157 5.30 -8.45 -12.20
CA THR A 157 4.14 -9.28 -12.59
C THR A 157 4.14 -9.71 -14.05
N SER A 158 4.84 -9.00 -14.95
CA SER A 158 4.98 -9.46 -16.34
C SER A 158 6.08 -10.53 -16.45
N LYS A 159 5.67 -11.81 -16.43
CA LYS A 159 6.59 -12.96 -16.67
C LYS A 159 7.15 -13.01 -18.10
N THR A 160 6.81 -12.04 -18.95
CA THR A 160 7.15 -12.02 -20.36
C THR A 160 8.44 -11.23 -20.60
N SER A 161 9.34 -11.82 -21.36
CA SER A 161 10.57 -11.17 -21.79
C SER A 161 10.27 -10.17 -22.92
N ILE A 162 10.81 -8.96 -22.81
CA ILE A 162 10.63 -7.89 -23.80
C ILE A 162 11.92 -7.60 -24.54
N LEU A 163 11.83 -7.01 -25.74
CA LEU A 163 13.02 -6.58 -26.46
C LEU A 163 13.67 -5.39 -25.74
N VAL A 164 14.99 -5.25 -25.88
CA VAL A 164 15.73 -4.09 -25.35
C VAL A 164 15.16 -2.77 -25.88
N GLY A 165 14.68 -2.74 -27.12
CA GLY A 165 14.03 -1.57 -27.70
C GLY A 165 12.71 -1.20 -27.00
N ASP A 166 11.94 -2.19 -26.54
CA ASP A 166 10.69 -1.95 -25.80
C ASP A 166 10.98 -1.51 -24.36
N LEU A 167 12.02 -2.05 -23.73
CA LEU A 167 12.53 -1.55 -22.45
C LEU A 167 12.87 -0.04 -22.55
N ALA A 168 13.45 0.41 -23.66
CA ALA A 168 13.72 1.85 -23.85
C ALA A 168 12.44 2.70 -23.90
N LYS A 169 11.36 2.21 -24.52
CA LYS A 169 10.06 2.92 -24.52
C LYS A 169 9.47 3.01 -23.12
N VAL A 170 9.57 1.92 -22.37
CA VAL A 170 9.14 1.86 -20.97
C VAL A 170 9.92 2.86 -20.11
N LEU A 171 11.25 2.93 -20.27
CA LEU A 171 12.09 3.92 -19.59
C LEU A 171 11.70 5.37 -19.96
N LYS A 172 11.42 5.64 -21.23
CA LYS A 172 10.95 6.94 -21.71
C LYS A 172 9.61 7.36 -21.12
N GLY A 173 8.65 6.43 -21.03
CA GLY A 173 7.36 6.67 -20.36
C GLY A 173 7.51 7.03 -18.88
N ASN A 174 8.59 6.60 -18.23
CA ASN A 174 8.90 6.90 -16.84
C ASN A 174 9.81 8.14 -16.66
N GLY A 175 9.94 8.96 -17.70
CA GLY A 175 10.69 10.22 -17.63
C GLY A 175 12.21 10.07 -17.71
N VAL A 176 12.72 8.90 -18.14
CA VAL A 176 14.13 8.76 -18.54
C VAL A 176 14.24 9.03 -20.03
N ASP A 177 14.79 10.18 -20.44
CA ASP A 177 14.98 10.47 -21.86
C ASP A 177 16.08 9.59 -22.49
N ILE A 178 15.71 8.36 -22.84
CA ILE A 178 16.58 7.39 -23.51
C ILE A 178 15.85 6.74 -24.68
N GLY A 179 16.54 6.63 -25.82
CA GLY A 179 16.04 5.94 -27.01
C GLY A 179 16.66 4.54 -27.12
N GLY A 180 16.06 3.66 -27.92
CA GLY A 180 16.54 2.27 -28.11
C GLY A 180 18.04 2.19 -28.44
N THR A 181 18.51 2.99 -29.41
CA THR A 181 19.94 3.03 -29.80
C THR A 181 20.84 3.51 -28.65
N ARG A 182 20.39 4.53 -27.89
CA ARG A 182 21.11 5.06 -26.72
C ARG A 182 21.18 4.00 -25.60
N LEU A 183 20.09 3.25 -25.37
CA LEU A 183 20.07 2.17 -24.38
C LEU A 183 21.01 1.03 -24.76
N PHE A 184 21.03 0.61 -26.03
CA PHE A 184 21.98 -0.39 -26.51
C PHE A 184 23.44 0.05 -26.35
N ALA A 185 23.75 1.32 -26.61
CA ALA A 185 25.08 1.88 -26.36
C ALA A 185 25.42 1.82 -24.87
N TRP A 186 24.54 2.32 -24.01
CA TRP A 186 24.74 2.32 -22.58
C TRP A 186 24.94 0.91 -22.01
N LEU A 187 24.15 -0.08 -22.46
CA LEU A 187 24.28 -1.47 -22.02
C LEU A 187 25.62 -2.08 -22.42
N ARG A 188 26.13 -1.74 -23.61
CA ARG A 188 27.47 -2.15 -24.04
C ARG A 188 28.55 -1.48 -23.20
N ASP A 189 28.45 -0.17 -23.00
CA ASP A 189 29.46 0.62 -22.28
C ASP A 189 29.58 0.20 -20.82
N ASN A 190 28.46 -0.19 -20.20
CA ASN A 190 28.39 -0.68 -18.83
C ASN A 190 28.61 -2.19 -18.67
N GLY A 191 29.00 -2.91 -19.73
CA GLY A 191 29.36 -4.32 -19.67
C GLY A 191 28.19 -5.31 -19.51
N TRP A 192 26.96 -4.88 -19.82
CA TRP A 192 25.78 -5.76 -19.85
C TRP A 192 25.66 -6.51 -21.18
N LEU A 193 26.06 -5.86 -22.27
CA LEU A 193 26.13 -6.47 -23.61
C LEU A 193 27.57 -6.40 -24.15
N MET A 194 27.94 -7.34 -25.01
CA MET A 194 29.26 -7.38 -25.63
C MET A 194 29.43 -6.26 -26.68
N LYS A 195 30.63 -5.69 -26.77
CA LYS A 195 30.96 -4.51 -27.59
C LYS A 195 31.33 -4.83 -29.03
N THR A 196 31.98 -5.97 -29.31
CA THR A 196 32.66 -6.23 -30.59
C THR A 196 32.39 -7.63 -31.12
N GLY A 197 32.64 -7.83 -32.43
CA GLY A 197 32.59 -9.13 -33.10
C GLY A 197 31.19 -9.65 -33.45
N SER A 198 31.13 -10.93 -33.82
CA SER A 198 29.89 -11.67 -34.12
C SER A 198 28.92 -11.74 -32.93
N SER A 199 29.43 -11.55 -31.72
CA SER A 199 28.65 -11.52 -30.48
C SER A 199 28.22 -10.10 -30.07
N ARG A 200 28.36 -9.09 -30.92
CA ARG A 200 27.91 -7.73 -30.60
C ARG A 200 26.42 -7.72 -30.22
N ASN A 201 26.10 -7.03 -29.13
CA ASN A 201 24.76 -7.01 -28.52
C ASN A 201 24.33 -8.32 -27.83
N MET A 202 25.19 -9.33 -27.72
CA MET A 202 24.90 -10.50 -26.91
C MET A 202 25.09 -10.19 -25.42
N PRO A 203 24.27 -10.76 -24.52
CA PRO A 203 24.46 -10.59 -23.08
C PRO A 203 25.82 -11.11 -22.64
N THR A 204 26.48 -10.38 -21.73
CA THR A 204 27.71 -10.86 -21.11
C THR A 204 27.41 -12.03 -20.16
N GLN A 205 28.43 -12.86 -19.87
CA GLN A 205 28.30 -13.97 -18.93
C GLN A 205 27.71 -13.52 -17.58
N LYS A 206 28.20 -12.40 -17.05
CA LYS A 206 27.66 -11.71 -15.86
C LYS A 206 26.15 -11.44 -15.95
N SER A 207 25.68 -10.99 -17.11
CA SER A 207 24.28 -10.63 -17.31
C SER A 207 23.37 -11.85 -17.41
N MET A 208 23.91 -12.96 -17.93
CA MET A 208 23.25 -14.27 -17.97
C MET A 208 23.16 -14.89 -16.57
N GLU A 209 24.26 -14.87 -15.80
CA GLU A 209 24.30 -15.38 -14.42
C GLU A 209 23.34 -14.64 -13.49
N LEU A 210 23.19 -13.33 -13.67
CA LEU A 210 22.21 -12.53 -12.93
C LEU A 210 20.75 -12.76 -13.38
N GLY A 211 20.54 -13.46 -14.49
CA GLY A 211 19.23 -13.77 -15.07
C GLY A 211 18.53 -12.56 -15.66
N LEU A 212 19.28 -11.56 -16.14
CA LEU A 212 18.72 -10.28 -16.63
C LEU A 212 18.28 -10.35 -18.09
N PHE A 213 18.84 -11.29 -18.86
CA PHE A 213 18.54 -11.46 -20.27
C PHE A 213 18.30 -12.93 -20.62
N GLU A 214 17.57 -13.14 -21.70
CA GLU A 214 17.45 -14.40 -22.42
C GLU A 214 17.77 -14.17 -23.90
N ILE A 215 18.13 -15.24 -24.61
CA ILE A 215 18.46 -15.16 -26.03
C ILE A 215 17.34 -15.85 -26.81
N LYS A 216 16.71 -15.10 -27.73
CA LYS A 216 15.80 -15.67 -28.74
C LYS A 216 16.61 -15.95 -30.01
N GLU A 217 16.61 -17.20 -30.44
CA GLU A 217 17.18 -17.59 -31.74
C GLU A 217 16.06 -17.64 -32.79
N THR A 218 16.33 -17.17 -34.00
CA THR A 218 15.37 -17.18 -35.12
C THR A 218 16.09 -17.63 -36.37
N THR A 219 15.64 -18.75 -36.94
CA THR A 219 16.17 -19.29 -38.18
C THR A 219 15.60 -18.53 -39.36
N VAL A 220 16.48 -17.97 -40.19
CA VAL A 220 16.13 -17.32 -41.46
C VAL A 220 16.64 -18.23 -42.58
N VAL A 221 15.72 -18.70 -43.41
CA VAL A 221 16.01 -19.49 -44.61
C VAL A 221 16.09 -18.53 -45.78
N HIS A 222 17.22 -18.53 -46.49
CA HIS A 222 17.40 -17.70 -47.68
C HIS A 222 16.97 -18.43 -48.95
N SER A 223 16.71 -17.68 -50.02
CA SER A 223 16.24 -18.20 -51.31
C SER A 223 17.21 -19.15 -52.01
N ASP A 224 18.46 -19.18 -51.57
CA ASP A 224 19.56 -20.05 -52.02
C ASP A 224 19.72 -21.32 -51.16
N GLY A 225 18.82 -21.55 -50.19
CA GLY A 225 18.76 -22.77 -49.38
C GLY A 225 19.67 -22.80 -48.16
N HIS A 226 20.52 -21.80 -47.91
CA HIS A 226 21.30 -21.74 -46.68
C HIS A 226 20.47 -21.16 -45.52
N THR A 227 20.73 -21.64 -44.31
CA THR A 227 20.05 -21.19 -43.09
C THR A 227 20.99 -20.34 -42.25
N THR A 228 20.48 -19.22 -41.73
CA THR A 228 21.21 -18.39 -40.76
C THR A 228 20.42 -18.31 -39.46
N ILE A 229 21.13 -18.27 -38.34
CA ILE A 229 20.52 -18.17 -37.01
C ILE A 229 20.76 -16.76 -36.49
N ASN A 230 19.69 -15.97 -36.41
CA ASN A 230 19.72 -14.66 -35.78
C ASN A 230 19.49 -14.80 -34.27
N LYS A 231 20.40 -14.25 -33.47
CA LYS A 231 20.29 -14.24 -32.00
C LYS A 231 19.91 -12.83 -31.54
N THR A 232 18.83 -12.72 -30.77
CA THR A 232 18.33 -11.44 -30.25
C THR A 232 18.27 -11.48 -28.73
N PRO A 233 18.89 -10.52 -28.02
CA PRO A 233 18.74 -10.42 -26.57
C PRO A 233 17.35 -9.89 -26.21
N LYS A 234 16.70 -10.55 -25.24
CA LYS A 234 15.49 -10.06 -24.58
C LYS A 234 15.75 -9.87 -23.10
N VAL A 235 15.07 -8.91 -22.50
CA VAL A 235 15.19 -8.57 -21.08
C VAL A 235 14.11 -9.32 -20.31
N THR A 236 14.50 -10.11 -19.32
CA THR A 236 13.59 -10.85 -18.44
C THR A 236 12.84 -9.87 -17.52
N GLY A 237 11.73 -10.29 -16.89
CA GLY A 237 11.04 -9.44 -15.89
C GLY A 237 11.99 -8.93 -14.79
N LYS A 238 12.87 -9.80 -14.29
CA LYS A 238 13.95 -9.45 -13.36
C LYS A 238 14.92 -8.41 -13.94
N GLY A 239 15.31 -8.55 -15.20
CA GLY A 239 16.14 -7.60 -15.92
C GLY A 239 15.47 -6.22 -16.07
N GLN A 240 14.18 -6.20 -16.37
CA GLN A 240 13.40 -4.96 -16.50
C GLN A 240 13.39 -4.18 -15.19
N THR A 241 13.06 -4.84 -14.06
CA THR A 241 13.09 -4.23 -12.72
C THR A 241 14.49 -3.72 -12.37
N PHE A 242 15.52 -4.52 -12.67
CA PHE A 242 16.92 -4.15 -12.39
C PHE A 242 17.35 -2.88 -13.14
N PHE A 243 17.12 -2.82 -14.45
CA PHE A 243 17.56 -1.67 -15.25
C PHE A 243 16.75 -0.41 -14.92
N VAL A 244 15.44 -0.53 -14.70
CA VAL A 244 14.63 0.63 -14.32
C VAL A 244 15.08 1.21 -12.98
N ASN A 245 15.26 0.37 -11.95
CA ASN A 245 15.79 0.83 -10.66
C ASN A 245 17.17 1.48 -10.79
N LYS A 246 18.02 0.95 -11.68
CA LYS A 246 19.35 1.49 -11.93
C LYS A 246 19.30 2.89 -12.58
N PHE A 247 18.40 3.11 -13.54
CA PHE A 247 18.23 4.43 -14.18
C PHE A 247 17.52 5.44 -13.26
N LEU A 248 16.56 5.01 -12.45
CA LEU A 248 15.88 5.88 -11.48
C LEU A 248 16.83 6.35 -10.36
N ARG A 249 17.70 5.46 -9.85
CA ARG A 249 18.72 5.83 -8.84
C ARG A 249 19.75 6.82 -9.38
N HIS A 250 20.16 6.69 -10.65
CA HIS A 250 21.13 7.61 -11.24
C HIS A 250 20.57 9.05 -11.31
N ARG A 251 19.24 9.19 -11.47
CA ARG A 251 18.57 10.49 -11.45
C ARG A 251 18.63 11.19 -10.09
N GLU A 252 18.61 10.43 -8.99
CA GLU A 252 18.65 10.99 -7.62
C GLU A 252 20.05 11.48 -7.20
N ILE A 253 21.10 11.10 -7.94
CA ILE A 253 22.49 11.50 -7.64
C ILE A 253 22.89 12.74 -8.44
N THR A 254 22.16 13.08 -9.51
CA THR A 254 22.46 14.21 -10.40
C THR A 254 21.55 15.42 -10.17
N GLN A 255 20.60 15.34 -9.23
CA GLN A 255 19.81 16.46 -8.71
C GLN A 255 20.28 16.80 -7.30
#